data_AF-A0A497RQQ3-F1
#
_entry.id   AF-A0A497RQQ3-F1
#
_cell.length_a   1.000
_cell.length_b   1.000
_cell.length_c   1.000
_cell.angle_alpha   90.00
_cell.angle_beta   90.00
_cell.angle_gamma   90.00
#
_symmetry.space_group_name_H-M   'P 1'
#
loop_
_entity.id
_entity.type
_entity.pdbx_description
1 polymer ?
#
loop_
_entity_poly.entity_id
_entity_poly.type
_entity_poly.pdbx_seq_one_letter_code
_entity_poly.pdbx_strand_id
1 'polypeptide(L)' 'MIKMCASCPLCGGRMEMKMAEVQVSYRSYTKTIKVNAYICQKCGERIYTPEAEAKIRQVEEEMRSADQYFE' A
#
# COMPACT_ATOMS: atom_id res chain seq x y z
N MET A 1 6.07 -5.61 -18.91
CA MET A 1 7.10 -5.64 -17.85
C MET A 1 7.05 -4.32 -17.11
N ILE A 2 6.61 -4.32 -15.86
CA ILE A 2 6.59 -3.11 -15.02
C ILE A 2 8.04 -2.75 -14.69
N LYS A 3 8.44 -1.52 -15.01
CA LYS A 3 9.80 -1.03 -14.84
C LYS A 3 10.08 -0.89 -13.34
N MET A 4 10.92 -1.78 -12.81
CA MET A 4 11.39 -1.76 -11.43
C MET A 4 12.06 -0.41 -11.14
N CYS A 5 11.55 0.35 -10.18
CA CYS A 5 12.08 1.65 -9.81
C CYS A 5 13.36 1.42 -8.97
N ALA A 6 14.52 1.26 -9.62
CA ALA A 6 15.78 1.02 -8.93
C ALA A 6 16.22 2.23 -8.07
N SER A 7 15.80 3.43 -8.45
CA SER A 7 16.05 4.69 -7.76
C SER A 7 14.75 5.39 -7.37
N CYS A 8 14.76 6.06 -6.23
CA CYS A 8 13.63 6.80 -5.70
C CYS A 8 13.32 8.02 -6.60
N PRO A 9 12.07 8.20 -7.04
CA PRO A 9 11.70 9.34 -7.89
C PRO A 9 11.78 10.69 -7.15
N LEU A 10 11.73 10.69 -5.82
CA LEU A 10 11.79 11.93 -5.02
C LEU A 10 13.22 12.40 -4.70
N CYS A 11 14.14 11.48 -4.41
CA CYS A 11 15.47 11.84 -3.90
C CYS A 11 16.65 11.13 -4.60
N GLY A 12 16.38 10.26 -5.58
CA GLY A 12 17.39 9.44 -6.27
C GLY A 12 17.98 8.29 -5.44
N GLY A 13 17.58 8.12 -4.17
CA GLY A 13 18.09 7.07 -3.28
C GLY A 13 17.71 5.65 -3.70
N ARG A 14 18.44 4.64 -3.22
CA ARG A 14 18.17 3.22 -3.52
C ARG A 14 16.80 2.79 -2.98
N MET A 15 16.04 2.10 -3.83
CA MET A 15 14.79 1.46 -3.46
C MET A 15 15.02 -0.02 -3.14
N GLU A 16 14.37 -0.53 -2.09
CA GLU A 16 14.39 -1.95 -1.74
C GLU A 16 12.97 -2.46 -1.49
N MET A 17 12.66 -3.67 -1.95
CA MET A 17 11.37 -4.30 -1.67
C MET A 17 11.32 -4.76 -0.22
N LYS A 18 10.31 -4.31 0.54
CA LYS A 18 10.06 -4.68 1.93
C LYS A 18 8.55 -4.83 2.16
N MET A 19 8.18 -5.52 3.23
CA MET A 19 6.80 -5.49 3.71
C MET A 19 6.54 -4.17 4.44
N ALA A 20 5.53 -3.43 3.98
CA ALA A 20 5.04 -2.22 4.61
C ALA A 20 3.69 -2.48 5.27
N GLU A 21 3.47 -1.87 6.43
CA GLU A 21 2.15 -1.77 7.05
C GLU A 21 1.41 -0.58 6.46
N VAL A 22 0.16 -0.83 6.05
CA VAL A 22 -0.75 0.16 5.47
C VAL A 22 -2.05 0.13 6.28
N GLN A 23 -2.48 1.31 6.71
CA GLN A 23 -3.78 1.48 7.33
C GLN A 23 -4.79 1.82 6.24
N VAL A 24 -5.84 1.00 6.15
CA VAL A 24 -6.98 1.19 5.27
C VAL A 24 -8.14 1.62 6.15
N SER A 25 -8.67 2.82 5.89
CA SER A 25 -9.72 3.42 6.70
C SER A 25 -10.98 3.63 5.88
N TYR A 26 -12.12 3.25 6.44
CA TYR A 26 -13.44 3.48 5.87
C TYR A 26 -14.40 3.90 6.99
N ARG A 27 -15.00 5.09 6.89
CA ARG A 27 -15.79 5.73 7.96
C ARG A 27 -15.04 5.71 9.30
N SER A 28 -15.57 5.05 10.32
CA SER A 28 -14.99 4.90 11.66
C SER A 28 -14.13 3.64 11.83
N TYR A 29 -14.01 2.81 10.79
CA TYR A 29 -13.25 1.57 10.83
C TYR A 29 -11.87 1.74 10.20
N THR A 30 -10.85 1.17 10.85
CA THR A 30 -9.49 1.08 10.30
C THR A 30 -9.00 -0.36 10.39
N LYS A 31 -8.50 -0.90 9.28
CA LYS A 31 -7.76 -2.17 9.24
C LYS A 31 -6.30 -1.90 8.91
N THR A 32 -5.40 -2.63 9.55
CA THR A 32 -3.97 -2.61 9.19
C THR A 32 -3.63 -3.86 8.41
N ILE A 33 -3.04 -3.70 7.23
CA ILE A 33 -2.61 -4.79 6.36
C ILE A 33 -1.11 -4.69 6.04
N LYS A 34 -0.51 -5.85 5.72
CA LYS A 34 0.87 -5.94 5.23
C LYS A 34 0.88 -6.20 3.73
N VAL A 35 1.64 -5.38 3.00
CA VAL A 35 1.81 -5.45 1.54
C VAL A 35 3.27 -5.24 1.15
N ASN A 36 3.66 -5.76 -0.01
CA ASN A 36 4.99 -5.50 -0.57
C ASN A 36 5.05 -4.09 -1.16
N ALA A 37 6.09 -3.34 -0.84
CA ALA A 37 6.36 -2.03 -1.40
C ALA A 37 7.86 -1.85 -1.62
N TYR A 38 8.23 -1.05 -2.61
CA TYR A 38 9.58 -0.53 -2.70
C TYR A 38 9.71 0.66 -1.75
N ILE A 39 10.63 0.58 -0.80
CA ILE A 39 10.88 1.63 0.20
C ILE A 39 12.26 2.23 -0.06
N CYS A 40 12.31 3.55 -0.17
CA CYS A 40 13.56 4.28 -0.29
C CYS A 40 14.35 4.18 1.02
N GLN A 41 15.58 3.69 0.94
CA GLN A 41 16.47 3.57 2.10
C GLN A 41 17.03 4.92 2.58
N LYS A 42 16.79 6.01 1.83
CA LYS A 42 17.26 7.36 2.15
C LYS A 42 16.16 8.24 2.74
N CYS A 43 14.99 8.34 2.08
CA CYS A 43 13.91 9.25 2.49
C CYS A 43 12.63 8.54 2.95
N GLY A 44 12.55 7.21 2.87
CA GLY A 44 11.38 6.44 3.31
C GLY A 44 10.20 6.41 2.33
N GLU A 45 10.33 7.03 1.15
CA GLU A 45 9.29 7.02 0.11
C GLU A 45 8.86 5.60 -0.24
N ARG A 46 7.56 5.37 -0.39
CA ARG A 46 6.98 4.05 -0.63
C ARG A 46 6.31 4.02 -1.99
N ILE A 47 6.68 3.05 -2.82
CA ILE A 47 6.00 2.75 -4.08
C ILE A 47 5.36 1.38 -3.95
N TYR A 48 4.03 1.34 -3.89
CA TYR A 48 3.26 0.11 -3.85
C TYR A 48 3.29 -0.59 -5.21
N THR A 49 3.40 -1.92 -5.20
CA THR A 49 3.29 -2.70 -6.42
C THR A 49 1.81 -2.79 -6.84
N PRO A 50 1.50 -3.15 -8.10
CA PRO A 50 0.12 -3.35 -8.52
C PRO A 50 -0.63 -4.40 -7.68
N GLU A 51 0.06 -5.42 -7.18
CA GLU A 51 -0.53 -6.42 -6.27
C GLU A 51 -0.87 -5.81 -4.90
N ALA A 52 -0.02 -4.92 -4.38
CA ALA A 52 -0.30 -4.19 -3.15
C ALA A 52 -1.50 -3.26 -3.31
N GLU A 53 -1.56 -2.49 -4.39
CA GLU A 53 -2.71 -1.65 -4.75
C GLU A 53 -4.00 -2.46 -4.88
N ALA A 54 -3.96 -3.61 -5.55
CA ALA A 54 -5.11 -4.49 -5.69
C ALA A 54 -5.61 -5.00 -4.32
N LYS A 55 -4.68 -5.39 -3.42
CA LYS A 55 -5.01 -5.85 -2.07
C LYS A 55 -5.58 -4.74 -1.19
N ILE A 56 -5.05 -3.51 -1.30
CA ILE A 56 -5.60 -2.35 -0.59
C ILE A 56 -7.05 -2.11 -1.03
N ARG A 57 -7.30 -2.04 -2.35
CA ARG A 57 -8.65 -1.84 -2.90
C ARG A 57 -9.63 -2.96 -2.52
N GLN A 58 -9.17 -4.20 -2.52
CA GLN A 58 -9.99 -5.33 -2.08
C GLN A 58 -10.44 -5.14 -0.62
N VAL A 59 -9.53 -4.74 0.27
CA VAL A 59 -9.86 -4.51 1.69
C VAL A 59 -10.80 -3.32 1.87
N GLU A 60 -10.64 -2.25 1.09
CA GLU A 60 -11.59 -1.14 1.06
C GLU A 60 -13.00 -1.60 0.67
N GLU A 61 -13.12 -2.44 -0.37
CA GLU A 61 -14.41 -2.97 -0.83
C GLU A 61 -15.04 -3.92 0.18
N GLU A 62 -14.24 -4.79 0.81
CA GLU A 62 -14.69 -5.65 1.90
C GLU A 62 -15.22 -4.84 3.09
N MET A 63 -14.56 -3.73 3.44
CA MET A 63 -15.01 -2.85 4.54
C MET A 63 -16.31 -2.12 4.18
N ARG A 64 -16.42 -1.61 2.95
CA ARG A 64 -17.66 -0.99 2.44
C ARG A 64 -18.81 -2.00 2.39
N SER A 65 -18.53 -3.19 1.87
CA SER A 65 -19.52 -4.25 1.75
C SER A 65 -19.94 -4.84 3.09
N ALA A 66 -19.11 -4.75 4.13
CA ALA A 66 -19.50 -5.12 5.48
C ALA A 66 -20.41 -4.06 6.13
N ASP A 67 -20.13 -2.76 5.91
CA ASP A 67 -20.88 -1.63 6.49
C ASP A 67 -22.37 -1.63 6.08
N GLN A 68 -22.66 -1.94 4.81
CA GLN A 68 -24.05 -2.01 4.27
C GLN A 68 -24.96 -3.06 4.94
N TYR A 69 -24.42 -3.98 5.75
CA TYR A 69 -25.23 -4.96 6.51
C TYR A 69 -25.54 -4.50 7.94
N PHE A 70 -25.02 -3.35 8.37
CA PHE A 70 -25.23 -2.79 9.72
C PHE A 70 -26.09 -1.50 9.73
N GLU A 71 -26.53 -1.01 8.56
CA GLU A 71 -27.56 0.03 8.39
C GLU A 71 -28.96 -0.60 8.22
#